data_AF-A0AAI8BD45-F1
#
_entry.id   AF-A0AAI8BD45-F1
#
_cell.length_a   1.000
_cell.length_b   1.000
_cell.length_c   1.000
_cell.angle_alpha   90.00
_cell.angle_beta   90.00
_cell.angle_gamma   90.00
#
_symmetry.space_group_name_H-M   'P 1'
#
loop_
_entity.id
_entity.type
_entity.pdbx_description
1 polymer ?
#
loop_
_entity_poly.entity_id
_entity_poly.type
_entity_poly.pdbx_seq_one_letter_code
_entity_poly.pdbx_strand_id
1 'polypeptide(L)'
;MNKLIAQCVLASVMTAAGAFAHAETGPSADALLQSTESVLKQIDDGHFDDVWRDSAAFVGNTYTEQRFGDDTRRSRAPLGAVAKRGWSDITLIQFSNAKDVPDGLYANVDFTTTLQSGKTMFEKLSSRQESDGK
;
A
#
# COMPACT_ATOMS: atom_id res chain seq x y z
N MET A 1 -61.38 -4.06 10.89
CA MET A 1 -61.54 -5.07 9.84
C MET A 1 -60.29 -5.93 9.78
N ASN A 2 -60.51 -7.22 10.04
CA ASN A 2 -59.81 -8.46 9.68
C ASN A 2 -58.27 -8.63 9.78
N LYS A 3 -57.94 -9.64 10.60
CA LYS A 3 -56.69 -10.37 10.87
C LYS A 3 -56.07 -11.02 9.62
N LEU A 4 -54.78 -11.39 9.71
CA LEU A 4 -54.16 -12.70 9.38
C LEU A 4 -52.61 -12.58 9.45
N ILE A 5 -51.94 -13.08 10.49
CA ILE A 5 -51.23 -14.39 10.57
C ILE A 5 -50.13 -14.56 9.51
N ALA A 6 -48.86 -14.68 9.94
CA ALA A 6 -48.02 -15.85 9.66
C ALA A 6 -46.62 -15.68 10.30
N GLN A 7 -46.40 -16.39 11.41
CA GLN A 7 -45.06 -16.80 11.81
C GLN A 7 -44.58 -17.86 10.81
N CYS A 8 -43.40 -17.68 10.24
CA CYS A 8 -42.67 -18.74 9.53
C CYS A 8 -41.27 -18.84 10.10
N VAL A 9 -41.09 -19.84 10.97
CA VAL A 9 -39.80 -20.42 11.33
C VAL A 9 -39.31 -21.21 10.13
N LEU A 10 -38.11 -20.89 9.63
CA LEU A 10 -37.29 -21.82 8.87
C LEU A 10 -35.86 -21.74 9.43
N ALA A 11 -35.54 -22.71 10.28
CA ALA A 11 -34.18 -23.00 10.68
C ALA A 11 -33.46 -23.63 9.48
N SER A 12 -32.50 -22.90 8.91
CA SER A 12 -31.60 -23.43 7.90
C SER A 12 -30.26 -23.72 8.55
N VAL A 13 -30.02 -24.98 8.88
CA VAL A 13 -28.67 -25.52 9.15
C VAL A 13 -27.89 -25.42 7.84
N MET A 14 -26.93 -24.50 7.76
CA MET A 14 -25.91 -24.52 6.72
C MET A 14 -24.71 -25.29 7.25
N THR A 15 -24.60 -26.54 6.82
CA THR A 15 -23.41 -27.37 6.98
C THR A 15 -22.30 -26.78 6.12
N ALA A 16 -21.33 -26.11 6.73
CA ALA A 16 -20.13 -25.64 6.04
C ALA A 16 -19.22 -26.85 5.73
N ALA A 17 -19.35 -27.40 4.52
CA ALA A 17 -18.31 -28.25 3.95
C ALA A 17 -17.17 -27.33 3.50
N GLY A 18 -16.01 -27.48 4.15
CA GLY A 18 -14.84 -26.66 3.91
C GLY A 18 -14.34 -26.78 2.47
N ALA A 19 -14.31 -25.64 1.79
CA ALA A 19 -13.13 -25.29 1.03
C ALA A 19 -12.36 -24.31 1.92
N PHE A 20 -11.24 -24.74 2.50
CA PHE A 20 -10.21 -23.79 2.87
C PHE A 20 -9.74 -23.20 1.54
N ALA A 21 -10.40 -22.14 1.09
CA ALA A 21 -9.76 -21.19 0.22
C ALA A 21 -8.53 -20.75 1.01
N HIS A 22 -7.35 -21.18 0.59
CA HIS A 22 -6.13 -20.51 0.98
C HIS A 22 -6.28 -19.09 0.44
N ALA A 23 -6.85 -18.20 1.26
CA ALA A 23 -6.58 -16.80 1.11
C ALA A 23 -5.07 -16.71 1.24
N GLU A 24 -4.40 -16.51 0.10
CA GLU A 24 -3.03 -16.01 0.07
C GLU A 24 -3.00 -14.87 1.10
N THR A 25 -2.41 -15.13 2.27
CA THR A 25 -2.28 -14.11 3.30
C THR A 25 -1.25 -13.12 2.80
N GLY A 26 -1.70 -12.17 1.98
CA GLY A 26 -0.97 -10.93 1.77
C GLY A 26 -0.67 -10.27 3.12
N PRO A 27 0.35 -9.40 3.18
CA PRO A 27 0.71 -8.74 4.43
C PRO A 27 -0.53 -8.09 5.05
N SER A 28 -0.71 -8.28 6.36
CA SER A 28 -1.78 -7.60 7.10
C SER A 28 -1.70 -6.09 6.86
N ALA A 29 -2.84 -5.39 6.89
CA ALA A 29 -2.87 -3.94 6.71
C ALA A 29 -1.89 -3.21 7.65
N ASP A 30 -1.75 -3.66 8.90
CA ASP A 30 -0.80 -3.08 9.86
C ASP A 30 0.66 -3.26 9.43
N ALA A 31 1.03 -4.45 8.93
CA ALA A 31 2.37 -4.71 8.43
C ALA A 31 2.70 -3.87 7.19
N LEU A 32 1.72 -3.70 6.30
CA LEU A 32 1.85 -2.82 5.13
C LEU A 32 2.02 -1.35 5.57
N LEU A 33 1.21 -0.87 6.51
CA LEU A 33 1.32 0.49 7.05
C LEU A 33 2.68 0.72 7.70
N GLN A 34 3.14 -0.19 8.56
CA GLN A 34 4.44 -0.10 9.20
C GLN A 34 5.58 -0.07 8.18
N SER A 35 5.52 -0.92 7.15
CA SER A 35 6.53 -0.96 6.09
C SER A 35 6.56 0.34 5.29
N THR A 36 5.39 0.82 4.86
CA THR A 36 5.27 2.06 4.07
C THR A 36 5.67 3.31 4.85
N GLU A 37 5.33 3.39 6.14
CA GLU A 37 5.79 4.45 7.04
C GLU A 37 7.32 4.42 7.22
N SER A 38 7.92 3.22 7.35
CA SER A 38 9.37 3.06 7.44
C SER A 38 10.07 3.56 6.18
N VAL A 39 9.58 3.22 5.00
CA VAL A 39 10.13 3.70 3.72
C VAL A 39 10.06 5.22 3.63
N LEU A 40 8.91 5.82 3.95
CA LEU A 40 8.77 7.28 3.91
C LEU A 40 9.69 7.96 4.93
N LYS A 41 9.89 7.36 6.11
CA LYS A 41 10.86 7.85 7.09
C LYS A 41 12.29 7.80 6.55
N GLN A 42 12.68 6.72 5.88
CA GLN A 42 14.00 6.62 5.25
C GLN A 42 14.20 7.70 4.16
N ILE A 43 13.17 7.98 3.36
CA ILE A 43 13.19 9.08 2.38
C ILE A 43 13.34 10.43 3.10
N ASP A 44 12.63 10.65 4.20
CA ASP A 44 12.72 11.89 4.98
C ASP A 44 14.11 12.07 5.63
N ASP A 45 14.73 10.99 6.07
CA ASP A 45 16.07 10.96 6.67
C ASP A 45 17.20 10.97 5.61
N GLY A 46 16.87 10.89 4.32
CA GLY A 46 17.82 10.94 3.20
C GLY A 46 18.50 9.61 2.86
N HIS A 47 18.01 8.50 3.39
CA HIS A 47 18.52 7.14 3.13
C HIS A 47 18.00 6.57 1.79
N PHE A 48 18.21 7.30 0.69
CA PHE A 48 17.66 6.92 -0.62
C PHE A 48 18.26 5.62 -1.18
N ASP A 49 19.54 5.37 -0.91
CA ASP A 49 20.26 4.19 -1.39
C ASP A 49 19.70 2.91 -0.74
N ASP A 50 19.34 2.98 0.54
CA ASP A 50 18.68 1.88 1.26
C ASP A 50 17.28 1.60 0.69
N VAL A 51 16.50 2.66 0.44
CA VAL A 51 15.18 2.54 -0.19
C VAL A 51 15.27 1.94 -1.59
N TRP A 52 16.29 2.30 -2.38
CA TRP A 52 16.50 1.68 -3.69
C TRP A 52 16.83 0.20 -3.57
N ARG A 53 17.73 -0.17 -2.65
CA ARG A 53 18.16 -1.56 -2.46
C ARG A 53 17.03 -2.48 -2.00
N ASP A 54 16.13 -1.95 -1.16
CA ASP A 54 15.00 -2.71 -0.61
C ASP A 54 13.75 -2.63 -1.49
N SER A 55 13.81 -1.95 -2.64
CA SER A 55 12.69 -1.81 -3.56
C SER A 55 12.44 -3.08 -4.39
N ALA A 56 11.25 -3.16 -4.99
CA ALA A 56 10.91 -4.22 -5.94
C ALA A 56 11.93 -4.29 -7.09
N ALA A 57 12.28 -5.49 -7.53
CA ALA A 57 13.38 -5.73 -8.48
C ALA A 57 13.28 -4.90 -9.78
N PHE A 58 12.06 -4.60 -10.24
CA PHE A 58 11.86 -3.78 -11.44
C PHE A 58 12.39 -2.34 -11.28
N VAL A 59 12.42 -1.79 -10.07
CA VAL A 59 12.98 -0.46 -9.79
C VAL A 59 14.48 -0.46 -10.08
N GLY A 60 15.22 -1.46 -9.60
CA GLY A 60 16.64 -1.65 -9.90
C GLY A 60 16.93 -1.93 -11.37
N ASN A 61 15.98 -2.54 -12.08
CA ASN A 61 16.08 -2.72 -13.54
C ASN A 61 15.80 -1.43 -14.34
N THR A 62 15.14 -0.45 -13.72
CA THR A 62 14.72 0.81 -14.37
C THR A 62 15.66 1.97 -14.04
N TYR A 63 16.12 2.05 -12.79
CA TYR A 63 16.95 3.13 -12.27
C TYR A 63 18.23 2.57 -11.68
N THR A 64 19.36 3.21 -11.98
CA THR A 64 20.57 3.03 -11.17
C THR A 64 20.33 3.62 -9.77
N GLU A 65 21.00 3.08 -8.76
CA GLU A 65 20.96 3.59 -7.38
C GLU A 65 21.19 5.10 -7.33
N GLN A 66 22.28 5.57 -7.97
CA GLN A 66 22.60 7.00 -8.03
C GLN A 66 21.45 7.81 -8.66
N ARG A 67 20.88 7.35 -9.77
CA ARG A 67 19.79 8.09 -10.44
C ARG A 67 18.54 8.15 -9.55
N PHE A 68 18.18 7.03 -8.92
CA PHE A 68 17.06 6.98 -7.98
C PHE A 68 17.26 7.95 -6.81
N GLY A 69 18.45 7.93 -6.20
CA GLY A 69 18.80 8.82 -5.10
C GLY A 69 18.78 10.30 -5.50
N ASP A 70 19.37 10.65 -6.64
CA ASP A 70 19.43 12.03 -7.13
C ASP A 70 18.03 12.57 -7.49
N ASP A 71 17.21 11.79 -8.18
CA ASP A 71 15.86 12.19 -8.57
C ASP A 71 14.93 12.30 -7.35
N THR A 72 15.05 11.37 -6.39
CA THR A 72 14.31 11.42 -5.12
C THR A 72 14.71 12.64 -4.30
N ARG A 73 16.02 12.89 -4.14
CA ARG A 73 16.52 14.09 -3.44
C ARG A 73 16.00 15.38 -4.07
N ARG A 74 16.07 15.47 -5.41
CA ARG A 74 15.61 16.64 -6.16
C ARG A 74 14.11 16.88 -6.00
N SER A 75 13.31 15.82 -6.02
CA SER A 75 11.86 15.94 -5.84
C SER A 75 11.45 16.32 -4.41
N ARG A 76 12.20 15.85 -3.40
CA ARG A 76 11.94 16.12 -1.98
C ARG A 76 12.45 17.49 -1.51
N ALA A 77 13.56 17.97 -2.05
CA ALA A 77 14.23 19.20 -1.58
C ALA A 77 13.31 20.43 -1.45
N PRO A 78 12.38 20.73 -2.39
CA PRO A 78 11.50 21.89 -2.27
C PRO A 78 10.40 21.77 -1.21
N LEU A 79 10.11 20.57 -0.71
CA LEU A 79 9.02 20.31 0.22
C LEU A 79 9.40 20.72 1.65
N GLY A 80 10.68 20.60 2.00
CA GLY A 80 11.18 20.81 3.35
C GLY A 80 10.81 19.66 4.29
N ALA A 81 11.05 19.86 5.59
CA ALA A 81 10.88 18.81 6.59
C ALA A 81 9.40 18.49 6.87
N VAL A 82 9.12 17.22 7.15
CA VAL A 82 7.81 16.73 7.59
C VAL A 82 7.59 17.09 9.06
N ALA A 83 6.40 17.58 9.39
CA ALA A 83 5.97 17.82 10.78
C ALA A 83 5.10 16.67 11.29
N LYS A 84 4.16 16.19 10.46
CA LYS A 84 3.32 15.02 10.75
C LYS A 84 2.84 14.37 9.46
N ARG A 85 2.57 13.08 9.52
CA ARG A 85 2.02 12.27 8.43
C ARG A 85 0.97 11.32 9.00
N GLY A 86 -0.08 11.06 8.23
CA GLY A 86 -1.07 10.02 8.54
C GLY A 86 -1.63 9.43 7.26
N TRP A 87 -1.91 8.13 7.26
CA TRP A 87 -2.54 7.46 6.11
C TRP A 87 -4.03 7.83 6.02
N SER A 88 -4.57 7.79 4.79
CA SER A 88 -5.96 8.08 4.50
C SER A 88 -6.70 6.93 3.82
N ASP A 89 -6.00 6.12 3.03
CA ASP A 89 -6.58 4.97 2.32
C ASP A 89 -5.54 3.89 2.03
N ILE A 90 -6.00 2.65 1.91
CA ILE A 90 -5.23 1.52 1.39
C ILE A 90 -6.04 0.88 0.27
N THR A 91 -5.48 0.86 -0.94
CA THR A 91 -6.10 0.24 -2.11
C THR A 91 -5.22 -0.88 -2.66
N LEU A 92 -5.80 -2.07 -2.83
CA LEU A 92 -5.18 -3.19 -3.56
C LEU A 92 -5.57 -3.15 -5.04
N ILE A 93 -4.60 -3.22 -5.94
CA ILE A 93 -4.81 -3.20 -7.39
C ILE A 93 -4.03 -4.35 -8.04
N GLN A 94 -4.73 -5.24 -8.73
CA GLN A 94 -4.11 -6.22 -9.60
C GLN A 94 -3.86 -5.60 -10.99
N PHE A 95 -2.61 -5.57 -11.42
CA PHE A 95 -2.25 -5.27 -12.81
C PHE A 95 -2.00 -6.55 -13.59
N SER A 96 -2.54 -6.60 -14.81
CA SER A 96 -2.33 -7.67 -15.79
C SER A 96 -2.25 -7.08 -17.19
N ASN A 97 -1.16 -7.33 -17.90
CA ASN A 97 -0.88 -6.83 -19.25
C ASN A 97 -1.00 -5.31 -19.38
N ALA A 98 -0.63 -4.56 -18.34
CA ALA A 98 -0.59 -3.11 -18.40
C ALA A 98 0.65 -2.65 -19.17
N LYS A 99 0.52 -1.59 -19.97
CA LYS A 99 1.58 -1.13 -20.89
C LYS A 99 2.89 -0.76 -20.18
N ASP A 100 2.78 -0.05 -19.06
CA ASP A 100 3.92 0.60 -18.38
C ASP A 100 4.05 0.19 -16.90
N VAL A 101 3.24 -0.77 -16.46
CA VAL A 101 3.23 -1.26 -15.07
C VAL A 101 3.44 -2.77 -15.10
N PRO A 102 4.49 -3.31 -14.46
CA PRO A 102 4.70 -4.75 -14.39
C PRO A 102 3.50 -5.47 -13.77
N ASP A 103 3.18 -6.65 -14.28
CA ASP A 103 2.13 -7.51 -13.72
C ASP A 103 2.38 -7.79 -12.24
N GLY A 104 1.32 -7.79 -11.43
CA GLY A 104 1.41 -8.07 -10.01
C GLY A 104 0.25 -7.46 -9.21
N LEU A 105 0.14 -7.88 -7.96
CA LEU A 105 -0.73 -7.25 -6.98
C LEU A 105 0.03 -6.10 -6.31
N TYR A 106 -0.56 -4.92 -6.31
CA TYR A 106 0.01 -3.72 -5.72
C TYR A 106 -0.85 -3.25 -4.56
N ALA A 107 -0.20 -2.90 -3.46
CA ALA A 107 -0.80 -2.18 -2.36
C ALA A 107 -0.37 -0.71 -2.43
N ASN A 108 -1.37 0.16 -2.58
CA ASN A 108 -1.17 1.61 -2.55
C ASN A 108 -1.63 2.14 -1.21
N VAL A 109 -0.76 2.89 -0.53
CA VAL A 109 -1.11 3.61 0.69
C VAL A 109 -1.04 5.10 0.39
N ASP A 110 -2.17 5.77 0.58
CA ASP A 110 -2.28 7.23 0.45
C ASP A 110 -2.04 7.89 1.82
N PHE A 111 -1.23 8.93 1.85
CA PHE A 111 -0.88 9.69 3.04
C PHE A 111 -1.22 11.18 2.87
N THR A 112 -1.69 11.78 3.95
CA THR A 112 -1.75 13.23 4.13
C THR A 112 -0.60 13.68 5.02
N THR A 113 0.25 14.56 4.49
CA THR A 113 1.47 15.01 5.16
C THR A 113 1.45 16.51 5.36
N THR A 114 1.63 16.94 6.61
CA THR A 114 1.84 18.36 6.96
C THR A 114 3.34 18.60 7.13
N LEU A 115 3.85 19.58 6.40
CA LEU A 115 5.24 20.03 6.44
C LEU A 115 5.45 21.02 7.59
N GLN A 116 6.70 21.22 8.03
CA GLN A 116 7.03 22.23 9.06
C GLN A 116 6.64 23.66 8.65
N SER A 117 6.52 23.93 7.35
CA SER A 117 5.99 25.19 6.83
C SER A 117 4.47 25.39 7.05
N GLY A 118 3.76 24.36 7.53
CA GLY A 118 2.31 24.33 7.67
C GLY A 118 1.57 23.92 6.40
N LYS A 119 2.26 23.74 5.26
CA LYS A 119 1.66 23.25 4.01
C LYS A 119 1.28 21.78 4.13
N THR A 120 0.19 21.40 3.48
CA THR A 120 -0.25 20.01 3.33
C THR A 120 0.08 19.50 1.94
N MET A 121 0.52 18.25 1.84
CA MET A 121 0.71 17.52 0.60
C MET A 121 0.14 16.10 0.71
N PHE A 122 -0.12 15.49 -0.44
CA PHE A 122 -0.61 14.13 -0.56
C PHE A 122 0.47 13.26 -1.17
N GLU A 123 0.79 12.16 -0.49
CA GLU A 123 1.79 11.19 -0.92
C GLU A 123 1.10 9.85 -1.18
N LYS A 124 1.58 9.11 -2.17
CA LYS A 124 1.13 7.74 -2.43
C LYS A 124 2.36 6.85 -2.53
N LEU A 125 2.39 5.77 -1.77
CA LEU A 125 3.43 4.76 -1.87
C LEU A 125 2.81 3.46 -2.42
N SER A 126 3.37 2.97 -3.52
CA SER A 126 2.96 1.74 -4.18
C SER A 126 3.98 0.64 -3.88
N SER A 127 3.53 -0.42 -3.21
CA SER A 127 4.33 -1.63 -2.95
C SER A 127 3.77 -2.76 -3.80
N ARG A 128 4.62 -3.42 -4.59
CA ARG A 128 4.23 -4.62 -5.34
C ARG A 128 4.49 -5.82 -4.43
N GLN A 129 3.52 -6.72 -4.30
CA GLN A 129 3.74 -8.00 -3.64
C GLN A 129 4.69 -8.84 -4.49
N GLU A 130 5.84 -9.18 -3.94
CA GLU A 130 6.82 -10.04 -4.58
C GLU A 130 6.56 -11.52 -4.27
N SER A 131 7.25 -12.41 -4.98
CA SER A 131 7.02 -13.87 -4.90
C SER A 131 7.38 -14.48 -3.53
N ASP A 132 8.14 -13.76 -2.70
CA ASP A 132 8.44 -14.12 -1.31
C ASP A 132 7.40 -13.57 -0.31
N GLY A 133 6.35 -12.90 -0.79
CA GLY A 133 5.27 -12.34 0.01
C GLY A 133 5.58 -11.01 0.67
N LYS A 134 6.70 -10.36 0.31
CA LYS A 134 7.07 -9.02 0.78
C LYS A 134 6.56 -7.90 -0.12
#